data_AF-A0A2A5M4Z6-F1
#
_entry.id   AF-A0A2A5M4Z6-F1
#
_cell.length_a   1.000
_cell.length_b   1.000
_cell.length_c   1.000
_cell.angle_alpha   90.00
_cell.angle_beta   90.00
_cell.angle_gamma   90.00
#
_symmetry.space_group_name_H-M   'P 1'
#
loop_
_entity.id
_entity.type
_entity.pdbx_description
1 polymer ?
#
loop_
_entity_poly.entity_id
_entity_poly.type
_entity_poly.pdbx_seq_one_letter_code
_entity_poly.pdbx_strand_id
1 'polypeptide(L)'
;IGYTKMILDPESGILKNIGVKGLEKYYDACLSPVQNEKIQGLKDIGGNIILNLNSLQQKKINGCDLYLNLSLKLQKSIEKAIDQRNEDLKANEIIVGVMESKTGRILALASSRRYDP
;
A
#
# COMPACT_ATOMS: atom_id res chain seq x y z
N ILE A 1 -8.58 -5.52 -0.65
CA ILE A 1 -7.54 -4.58 -0.16
C ILE A 1 -7.54 -3.42 -1.16
N GLY A 2 -7.10 -2.21 -0.80
CA GLY A 2 -7.15 -1.04 -1.68
C GLY A 2 -6.30 -1.17 -2.96
N TYR A 3 -6.06 -0.05 -3.64
CA TYR A 3 -4.98 0.03 -4.64
C TYR A 3 -4.28 1.38 -4.58
N THR A 4 -3.03 1.40 -5.04
CA THR A 4 -2.22 2.60 -5.21
C THR A 4 -2.16 3.02 -6.67
N LYS A 5 -1.84 4.29 -6.90
CA LYS A 5 -1.52 4.81 -8.24
C LYS A 5 -0.24 5.62 -8.17
N MET A 6 0.64 5.41 -9.15
CA MET A 6 1.81 6.25 -9.34
C MET A 6 1.39 7.57 -9.99
N ILE A 7 1.75 8.69 -9.36
CA ILE A 7 1.61 10.02 -9.95
C ILE A 7 2.95 10.74 -9.96
N LEU A 8 3.20 11.51 -11.02
CA LEU A 8 4.36 12.38 -11.10
C LEU A 8 4.07 13.67 -10.32
N ASP A 9 4.91 13.97 -9.34
CA ASP A 9 4.84 15.23 -8.61
C ASP A 9 5.47 16.35 -9.45
N PRO A 10 4.70 17.37 -9.89
CA PRO A 10 5.20 18.40 -10.79
C PRO A 10 6.29 19.29 -10.17
N GLU A 11 6.35 19.40 -8.84
CA GLU A 11 7.36 20.24 -8.16
C GLU A 11 8.70 19.54 -7.98
N SER A 12 8.68 18.25 -7.68
CA SER A 12 9.90 17.47 -7.40
C SER A 12 10.37 16.65 -8.59
N GLY A 13 9.53 16.41 -9.60
CA GLY A 13 9.81 15.52 -10.73
C GLY A 13 9.89 14.05 -10.33
N ILE A 14 9.43 13.70 -9.12
CA ILE A 14 9.54 12.34 -8.55
C ILE A 14 8.18 11.62 -8.70
N LEU A 15 8.26 10.33 -9.02
CA LEU A 15 7.09 9.44 -9.00
C LEU A 15 6.74 9.09 -7.55
N LYS A 16 5.51 9.41 -7.15
CA LYS A 16 4.94 9.11 -5.83
C LYS A 16 3.81 8.11 -5.97
N ASN A 17 3.76 7.13 -5.06
CA ASN A 17 2.63 6.23 -4.93
C ASN A 17 1.60 6.86 -3.99
N ILE A 18 0.36 6.98 -4.45
CA ILE A 18 -0.76 7.51 -3.65
C ILE A 18 -1.85 6.45 -3.51
N GLY A 19 -2.38 6.29 -2.30
CA GLY A 19 -3.51 5.41 -2.02
C GLY A 19 -4.81 5.95 -2.63
N VAL A 20 -5.43 5.21 -3.54
CA VAL A 20 -6.65 5.67 -4.25
C VAL A 20 -7.93 5.13 -3.63
N LYS A 21 -7.92 3.90 -3.10
CA LYS A 21 -9.09 3.27 -2.47
C LYS A 21 -8.72 2.37 -1.30
N GLY A 22 -9.71 2.04 -0.47
CA GLY A 22 -9.57 1.07 0.62
C GLY A 22 -8.62 1.54 1.73
N LEU A 23 -7.93 0.58 2.34
CA LEU A 23 -6.98 0.84 3.43
C LEU A 23 -5.83 1.76 2.99
N GLU A 24 -5.41 1.65 1.74
CA GLU A 24 -4.38 2.49 1.11
C GLU A 24 -4.74 3.97 1.23
N LYS A 25 -5.95 4.36 0.79
CA LYS A 25 -6.42 5.74 0.87
C LYS A 25 -6.69 6.19 2.30
N TYR A 26 -7.25 5.30 3.13
CA TYR A 26 -7.61 5.65 4.51
C TYR A 26 -6.37 5.95 5.36
N TYR A 27 -5.30 5.17 5.18
CA TYR A 27 -4.03 5.34 5.90
C TYR A 27 -2.96 6.09 5.09
N ASP A 28 -3.32 6.71 3.97
CA ASP A 28 -2.39 7.40 3.06
C ASP A 28 -1.50 8.42 3.79
N ALA A 29 -2.06 9.14 4.76
CA ALA A 29 -1.32 10.10 5.57
C ALA A 29 -0.20 9.48 6.43
N CYS A 30 -0.36 8.23 6.88
CA CYS A 30 0.68 7.51 7.62
C CYS A 30 1.62 6.78 6.66
N LEU A 31 1.08 6.14 5.61
CA LEU A 31 1.85 5.33 4.66
C LEU A 31 2.75 6.19 3.76
N SER A 32 2.36 7.43 3.49
CA SER A 32 3.14 8.34 2.65
C SER A 32 4.50 8.68 3.27
N PRO A 33 5.58 8.72 2.48
CA PRO A 33 6.90 9.10 2.98
C PRO A 33 6.89 10.56 3.43
N VAL A 34 7.41 10.81 4.63
CA VAL A 34 7.50 12.15 5.21
C VAL A 34 8.56 12.99 4.49
N GLN A 35 9.66 12.34 4.10
CA GLN A 35 10.79 13.03 3.49
C GLN A 35 11.51 12.16 2.47
N ASN A 36 11.72 12.70 1.28
CA ASN A 36 12.55 12.08 0.25
C ASN A 36 14.03 12.34 0.54
N GLU A 37 14.88 11.40 0.11
CA GLU A 37 16.31 11.65 0.11
C GLU A 37 16.65 12.69 -0.96
N LYS A 38 17.38 13.73 -0.58
CA LYS A 38 17.84 14.76 -1.51
C LYS A 38 19.30 15.05 -1.24
N ILE A 39 20.14 14.81 -2.25
CA ILE A 39 21.56 15.16 -2.21
C ILE A 39 21.77 16.24 -3.27
N GLN A 40 22.18 17.43 -2.83
CA GLN A 40 22.45 18.57 -3.70
C GLN A 40 23.81 19.15 -3.35
N GLY A 41 24.69 19.28 -4.35
CA GLY A 41 26.03 19.83 -4.16
C GLY A 41 26.69 20.15 -5.49
N LEU A 42 27.86 20.77 -5.42
CA LEU A 42 28.69 21.00 -6.59
C LEU A 42 29.12 19.66 -7.17
N LYS A 43 29.14 19.58 -8.49
CA LYS A 43 29.44 18.35 -9.22
C LYS A 43 30.78 18.51 -9.91
N ASP A 44 31.64 17.50 -9.80
CA ASP A 44 32.88 17.45 -10.56
C ASP A 44 32.62 17.06 -12.04
N ILE A 45 33.59 17.29 -12.91
CA ILE A 45 33.53 16.96 -14.36
C ILE A 45 33.15 15.48 -14.56
N GLY A 46 33.59 14.61 -13.65
CA GLY A 46 33.35 13.17 -13.68
C GLY A 46 31.98 12.69 -13.19
N GLY A 47 31.08 13.58 -12.75
CA GLY A 47 29.73 13.15 -12.35
C GLY A 47 29.43 13.22 -10.86
N ASN A 48 30.47 13.26 -10.03
CA ASN A 48 30.36 13.03 -8.59
C ASN A 48 29.97 14.30 -7.83
N ILE A 49 29.08 14.17 -6.85
CA ILE A 49 28.71 15.26 -5.96
C ILE A 49 29.81 15.44 -4.92
N ILE A 50 30.37 16.65 -4.84
CA ILE A 50 31.37 17.05 -3.86
C ILE A 50 30.65 17.37 -2.55
N LEU A 51 30.84 16.52 -1.54
CA LEU A 51 30.26 16.67 -0.20
C LEU A 51 31.08 17.68 0.61
N ASN A 52 30.71 18.96 0.55
CA ASN A 52 31.31 20.06 1.33
C ASN A 52 30.28 20.65 2.31
N LEU A 53 30.68 21.60 3.17
CA LEU A 53 29.77 22.32 4.09
C LEU A 53 28.58 23.00 3.41
N ASN A 54 28.68 23.30 2.11
CA ASN A 54 27.61 23.86 1.29
C ASN A 54 26.73 22.80 0.59
N SER A 55 27.00 21.51 0.80
CA SER A 55 26.19 20.42 0.25
C SER A 55 24.97 20.16 1.15
N LEU A 56 23.80 20.06 0.53
CA LEU A 56 22.56 19.70 1.18
C LEU A 56 22.40 18.18 1.09
N GLN A 57 22.43 17.52 2.25
CA GLN A 57 22.10 16.12 2.37
C GLN A 57 20.86 15.98 3.25
N GLN A 58 19.74 15.66 2.63
CA GLN A 58 18.47 15.36 3.28
C GLN A 58 18.27 13.85 3.29
N LYS A 59 18.14 13.24 4.47
CA LYS A 59 17.91 11.80 4.61
C LYS A 59 16.46 11.43 4.31
N LYS A 60 16.22 10.23 3.78
CA LYS A 60 14.87 9.69 3.62
C LYS A 60 14.23 9.42 4.98
N ILE A 61 12.94 9.77 5.12
CA ILE A 61 12.10 9.36 6.24
C ILE A 61 10.90 8.63 5.65
N ASN A 62 10.84 7.30 5.89
CA ASN A 62 9.74 6.45 5.43
C ASN A 62 8.45 6.77 6.19
N GLY A 63 7.32 6.39 5.59
CA GLY A 63 6.03 6.38 6.28
C GLY A 63 5.92 5.24 7.31
N CYS A 64 4.75 5.13 7.92
CA CYS A 64 4.37 4.10 8.86
C CYS A 64 4.16 2.74 8.17
N ASP A 65 4.32 1.66 8.95
CA ASP A 65 3.88 0.33 8.56
C ASP A 65 2.50 0.01 9.15
N LEU A 66 1.65 -0.66 8.37
CA LEU A 66 0.31 -1.09 8.78
C LEU A 66 0.26 -2.61 9.01
N TYR A 67 0.04 -3.02 10.26
CA TYR A 67 -0.16 -4.42 10.63
C TYR A 67 -1.65 -4.74 10.76
N LEU A 68 -2.14 -5.62 9.90
CA LEU A 68 -3.55 -6.02 9.88
C LEU A 68 -3.78 -7.29 10.71
N ASN A 69 -5.00 -7.41 11.24
CA ASN A 69 -5.45 -8.61 11.95
C ASN A 69 -5.83 -9.77 11.00
N LEU A 70 -5.74 -9.54 9.69
CA LEU A 70 -6.15 -10.48 8.66
C LEU A 70 -5.14 -11.62 8.53
N SER A 71 -5.62 -12.86 8.61
CA SER A 71 -4.80 -14.03 8.35
C SER A 71 -4.80 -14.34 6.85
N LEU A 72 -3.63 -14.20 6.20
CA LEU A 72 -3.48 -14.49 4.77
C LEU A 72 -3.89 -15.92 4.42
N LYS A 73 -3.60 -16.88 5.31
CA LYS A 73 -3.99 -18.29 5.12
C LYS A 73 -5.51 -18.44 5.10
N LEU A 74 -6.20 -17.82 6.06
CA LEU A 74 -7.66 -17.88 6.16
C LEU A 74 -8.31 -17.17 4.97
N GLN A 75 -7.82 -15.99 4.62
CA GLN A 75 -8.34 -15.22 3.50
C GLN A 75 -8.24 -16.01 2.18
N LYS A 76 -7.07 -16.56 1.85
CA LYS A 76 -6.89 -17.40 0.65
C LYS A 76 -7.82 -18.63 0.64
N SER A 77 -8.00 -19.27 1.80
CA SER A 77 -8.88 -20.43 1.91
C SER A 77 -10.35 -20.08 1.67
N ILE A 78 -10.81 -18.96 2.22
CA ILE A 78 -12.19 -18.48 2.06
C ILE A 78 -12.42 -18.03 0.62
N GLU A 79 -11.49 -17.29 0.04
CA GLU A 79 -11.55 -16.84 -1.35
C GLU A 79 -11.69 -18.02 -2.30
N LYS A 80 -10.88 -19.08 -2.15
CA LYS A 80 -11.00 -20.30 -2.96
C LYS A 80 -12.34 -21.00 -2.79
N ALA A 81 -12.85 -21.04 -1.56
CA ALA A 81 -14.15 -21.66 -1.27
C ALA A 81 -15.31 -20.85 -1.88
N ILE A 82 -15.24 -19.52 -1.84
CA ILE A 82 -16.21 -18.62 -2.48
C ILE A 82 -16.18 -18.81 -4.00
N ASP A 83 -15.01 -18.87 -4.62
CA ASP A 83 -14.89 -19.04 -6.07
C ASP A 83 -15.56 -20.34 -6.53
N GLN A 84 -15.28 -21.44 -5.85
CA GLN A 84 -15.89 -22.73 -6.14
C GLN A 84 -17.43 -22.70 -5.96
N ARG A 85 -17.93 -22.00 -4.94
CA ARG A 85 -19.38 -21.88 -4.71
C ARG A 85 -20.06 -20.90 -5.65
N ASN A 86 -19.35 -19.90 -6.14
CA ASN A 86 -19.92 -18.92 -7.05
C ASN A 86 -20.19 -19.52 -8.44
N GLU A 87 -19.40 -20.52 -8.86
CA GLU A 87 -19.67 -21.31 -10.06
C GLU A 87 -21.03 -22.02 -10.00
N ASP A 88 -21.32 -22.65 -8.85
CA ASP A 88 -22.58 -23.37 -8.61
C ASP A 88 -23.77 -22.42 -8.46
N LEU A 89 -23.61 -21.40 -7.60
CA LEU A 89 -24.70 -20.51 -7.18
C LEU A 89 -25.04 -19.46 -8.23
N LYS A 90 -24.11 -19.16 -9.15
CA LYS A 90 -24.20 -18.05 -10.13
C LYS A 90 -24.68 -16.75 -9.47
N ALA A 91 -24.22 -16.50 -8.25
CA ALA A 91 -24.64 -15.35 -7.48
C ALA A 91 -24.03 -14.07 -8.05
N ASN A 92 -24.78 -12.97 -7.99
CA ASN A 92 -24.27 -11.68 -8.46
C ASN A 92 -23.08 -11.18 -7.63
N GLU A 93 -23.10 -11.44 -6.32
CA GLU A 93 -22.03 -11.16 -5.38
C GLU A 93 -22.20 -12.02 -4.11
N ILE A 94 -21.10 -12.52 -3.57
CA ILE A 94 -21.02 -13.25 -2.30
C ILE A 94 -20.01 -12.51 -1.43
N ILE A 95 -20.37 -12.17 -0.20
CA ILE A 95 -19.49 -11.52 0.77
C ILE A 95 -19.38 -12.42 2.00
N VAL A 96 -18.15 -12.67 2.45
CA VAL A 96 -17.87 -13.47 3.64
C VAL A 96 -16.93 -12.69 4.56
N GLY A 97 -17.36 -12.54 5.81
CA GLY A 97 -16.56 -11.96 6.89
C GLY A 97 -16.37 -12.99 8.01
N VAL A 98 -15.14 -13.16 8.47
CA VAL A 98 -14.82 -13.97 9.66
C VAL A 98 -14.30 -13.06 10.75
N MET A 99 -14.94 -13.15 11.90
CA MET A 99 -14.64 -12.35 13.07
C MET A 99 -14.37 -13.27 14.27
N GLU A 100 -13.37 -12.93 15.06
CA GLU A 100 -13.14 -13.57 16.35
C GLU A 100 -14.23 -13.12 17.33
N SER A 101 -15.02 -14.08 17.83
CA SER A 101 -16.21 -13.80 18.66
C SER A 101 -15.89 -13.09 19.98
N LYS A 102 -14.71 -13.31 20.55
CA LYS A 102 -14.32 -12.76 21.86
C LYS A 102 -13.77 -11.33 21.77
N THR A 103 -13.04 -11.01 20.70
CA THR A 103 -12.33 -9.72 20.58
C THR A 103 -12.93 -8.79 19.53
N GLY A 104 -13.83 -9.30 18.67
CA GLY A 104 -14.35 -8.57 17.53
C GLY A 104 -13.34 -8.35 16.40
N ARG A 105 -12.14 -8.96 16.48
CA ARG A 105 -11.11 -8.81 15.44
C ARG A 105 -11.57 -9.48 14.15
N ILE A 106 -11.51 -8.73 13.05
CA ILE A 106 -11.75 -9.29 11.71
C ILE A 106 -10.53 -10.09 11.30
N LEU A 107 -10.73 -11.39 11.05
CA LEU A 107 -9.67 -12.35 10.67
C LEU A 107 -9.60 -12.55 9.15
N ALA A 108 -10.73 -12.38 8.45
CA ALA A 108 -10.79 -12.42 7.00
C ALA A 108 -12.04 -11.68 6.50
N LEU A 109 -11.93 -11.03 5.35
CA LEU A 109 -13.05 -10.45 4.62
C LEU A 109 -12.81 -10.64 3.12
N ALA A 110 -13.73 -11.34 2.46
CA ALA A 110 -13.63 -11.73 1.06
C ALA A 110 -14.94 -11.48 0.32
N SER A 111 -14.85 -11.17 -0.97
CA SER A 111 -16.00 -11.06 -1.89
C SER A 111 -15.78 -11.93 -3.13
N SER A 112 -16.84 -12.40 -3.78
CA SER A 112 -16.74 -13.08 -5.08
C SER A 112 -16.48 -12.10 -6.23
N ARG A 113 -16.87 -10.83 -6.09
CA ARG A 113 -16.50 -9.76 -7.03
C ARG A 113 -15.23 -9.08 -6.54
N ARG A 114 -14.09 -9.59 -7.01
CA ARG A 114 -12.78 -9.02 -6.72
C ARG A 114 -12.21 -8.30 -7.92
N TYR A 115 -11.50 -7.22 -7.63
CA TYR A 115 -10.56 -6.60 -8.53
C TYR A 115 -9.19 -7.23 -8.29
N ASP A 116 -8.43 -7.48 -9.35
CA ASP A 116 -7.01 -7.85 -9.24
C ASP A 116 -6.20 -6.55 -9.09
N PRO A 117 -5.74 -6.22 -7.87
CA PRO A 117 -5.18 -4.90 -7.54
C PRO A 117 -3.83 -4.60 -8.19
#